data_AF-A0A378TPZ8-F1
#
_entry.id   AF-A0A378TPZ8-F1
#
_cell.length_a   1.000
_cell.length_b   1.000
_cell.length_c   1.000
_cell.angle_alpha   90.00
_cell.angle_beta   90.00
_cell.angle_gamma   90.00
#
_symmetry.space_group_name_H-M   'P 1'
#
loop_
_entity.id
_entity.type
_entity.pdbx_description
1 polymer ?
#
loop_
_entity_poly.entity_id
_entity_poly.type
_entity_poly.pdbx_seq_one_letter_code
_entity_poly.pdbx_strand_id
1 'polypeptide(L)'
;MSYLDTLNFNADGLIPAIAQDRDTGRILMMAWQNREALAMTAQTGQAVYFSRSRGKLWHKGETSGHTQIVHEIRTDCDRDVIVLIITQIGGIACHTGRTSCFFEKLDTDSLDWVAVDKVIKDPSEIYGDTATTHAPHTLIKPDNGKVIGELDRILDERKTANKDSSYVSSLYHKGLNKILEKVGEETTEAIISAKELQLVRATGDNDEHAKADVVYEVADMWFHSLVALHQLGLSGDDVLTELARRFGLSGIDEKNARTTKG
;
A
#
# COMPACT_ATOMS: atom_id res chain seq x y z
N MET A 1 -30.80 -23.87 -17.14
CA MET A 1 -29.46 -23.50 -16.61
C MET A 1 -29.14 -22.12 -17.14
N SER A 2 -28.77 -21.20 -16.26
CA SER A 2 -28.28 -19.88 -16.64
C SER A 2 -26.87 -20.02 -17.24
N TYR A 3 -26.45 -19.09 -18.10
CA TYR A 3 -25.07 -19.04 -18.58
C TYR A 3 -24.07 -18.92 -17.42
N LEU A 4 -24.48 -18.32 -16.29
CA LEU A 4 -23.69 -18.22 -15.07
C LEU A 4 -23.41 -19.58 -14.41
N ASP A 5 -24.25 -20.59 -14.65
CA ASP A 5 -24.06 -21.94 -14.10
C ASP A 5 -22.96 -22.71 -14.84
N THR A 6 -22.47 -22.16 -15.94
CA THR A 6 -21.43 -22.77 -16.77
C THR A 6 -20.03 -22.27 -16.45
N LEU A 7 -19.91 -21.32 -15.50
CA LEU A 7 -18.66 -20.68 -15.07
C LEU A 7 -18.18 -21.24 -13.73
N ASN A 8 -16.86 -21.29 -13.57
CA ASN A 8 -16.18 -21.80 -12.39
C ASN A 8 -15.81 -20.64 -11.45
N PHE A 9 -16.74 -20.28 -10.57
CA PHE A 9 -16.46 -19.38 -9.46
C PHE A 9 -15.60 -20.10 -8.41
N ASN A 10 -14.69 -19.38 -7.76
CA ASN A 10 -13.87 -19.91 -6.68
C ASN A 10 -14.70 -20.21 -5.42
N ALA A 11 -14.05 -20.69 -4.35
CA ALA A 11 -14.72 -21.06 -3.10
C ALA A 11 -15.47 -19.89 -2.42
N ASP A 12 -15.05 -18.65 -2.69
CA ASP A 12 -15.69 -17.43 -2.18
C ASP A 12 -16.86 -16.95 -3.09
N GLY A 13 -17.17 -17.70 -4.15
CA GLY A 13 -18.20 -17.32 -5.13
C GLY A 13 -17.77 -16.18 -6.06
N LEU A 14 -16.46 -16.02 -6.29
CA LEU A 14 -15.87 -14.96 -7.09
C LEU A 14 -15.17 -15.50 -8.34
N ILE A 15 -15.18 -14.70 -9.40
CA ILE A 15 -14.44 -14.94 -10.65
C ILE A 15 -13.58 -13.71 -10.97
N PRO A 16 -12.30 -13.87 -11.36
CA PRO A 16 -11.48 -12.77 -11.83
C PRO A 16 -12.03 -12.21 -13.15
N ALA A 17 -12.11 -10.88 -13.23
CA ALA A 17 -12.57 -10.15 -14.41
C ALA A 17 -11.53 -9.11 -14.82
N ILE A 18 -11.01 -9.27 -16.04
CA ILE A 18 -10.00 -8.41 -16.65
C ILE A 18 -10.71 -7.41 -17.57
N ALA A 19 -10.51 -6.12 -17.36
CA ALA A 19 -10.96 -5.08 -18.29
C ALA A 19 -9.84 -4.79 -19.31
N GLN A 20 -10.16 -4.97 -20.59
CA GLN A 20 -9.27 -4.68 -21.70
C GLN A 20 -9.89 -3.57 -22.55
N ASP A 21 -9.07 -2.57 -22.89
CA ASP A 21 -9.46 -1.50 -23.78
C ASP A 21 -9.71 -2.04 -25.19
N ARG A 22 -10.88 -1.71 -25.76
CA ARG A 22 -11.34 -2.19 -27.06
C ARG A 22 -10.43 -1.75 -28.20
N ASP A 23 -9.97 -0.51 -28.18
CA ASP A 23 -9.31 0.10 -29.33
C ASP A 23 -7.81 -0.19 -29.34
N THR A 24 -7.20 -0.24 -28.16
CA THR A 24 -5.75 -0.45 -28.00
C THR A 24 -5.37 -1.88 -27.64
N GLY A 25 -6.32 -2.70 -27.20
CA GLY A 25 -6.05 -4.03 -26.64
C GLY A 25 -5.32 -3.98 -25.30
N ARG A 26 -5.15 -2.79 -24.70
CA ARG A 26 -4.41 -2.62 -23.46
C ARG A 26 -5.20 -3.20 -22.28
N ILE A 27 -4.55 -3.97 -21.42
CA ILE A 27 -5.14 -4.39 -20.15
C ILE A 27 -5.19 -3.19 -19.20
N LEU A 28 -6.39 -2.87 -18.72
CA LEU A 28 -6.64 -1.69 -17.90
C LEU A 28 -6.70 -2.03 -16.41
N MET A 29 -7.39 -3.10 -16.04
CA MET A 29 -7.46 -3.53 -14.63
C MET A 29 -7.93 -4.97 -14.52
N MET A 30 -7.72 -5.55 -13.34
CA MET A 30 -8.36 -6.78 -12.91
C MET A 30 -9.13 -6.49 -11.61
N ALA A 31 -10.35 -7.01 -11.50
CA ALA A 31 -11.15 -6.99 -10.30
C ALA A 31 -11.99 -8.27 -10.20
N TRP A 32 -12.64 -8.48 -9.06
CA TRP A 32 -13.49 -9.65 -8.83
C TRP A 32 -14.93 -9.36 -9.23
N GLN A 33 -15.62 -10.36 -9.78
CA GLN A 33 -17.07 -10.37 -9.93
C GLN A 33 -17.65 -11.55 -9.15
N ASN A 34 -18.73 -11.33 -8.42
CA ASN A 34 -19.60 -12.42 -8.00
C ASN A 34 -20.68 -12.66 -9.08
N ARG A 35 -21.53 -13.68 -8.88
CA ARG A 35 -22.62 -13.99 -9.83
C ARG A 35 -23.52 -12.78 -10.14
N GLU A 36 -23.85 -11.98 -9.13
CA GLU A 36 -24.72 -10.81 -9.27
C GLU A 36 -24.05 -9.69 -10.08
N ALA A 37 -22.77 -9.39 -9.79
CA ALA A 37 -21.99 -8.39 -10.51
C ALA A 37 -21.86 -8.73 -12.00
N LEU A 38 -21.59 -10.00 -12.33
CA LEU A 38 -21.51 -10.45 -13.72
C LEU A 38 -22.87 -10.39 -14.42
N ALA A 39 -23.94 -10.81 -13.74
CA ALA A 39 -25.30 -10.72 -14.26
C ALA A 39 -25.68 -9.27 -14.60
N MET A 40 -25.39 -8.34 -13.69
CA MET A 40 -25.66 -6.92 -13.87
C MET A 40 -24.79 -6.32 -14.97
N THR A 41 -23.53 -6.73 -15.08
CA THR A 41 -22.64 -6.31 -16.17
C THR A 41 -23.20 -6.70 -17.53
N ALA A 42 -23.64 -7.96 -17.69
CA ALA A 42 -24.24 -8.45 -18.92
C ALA A 42 -25.57 -7.75 -19.25
N GLN A 43 -26.36 -7.40 -18.22
CA GLN A 43 -27.64 -6.74 -18.40
C GLN A 43 -27.51 -5.25 -18.74
N THR A 44 -26.59 -4.54 -18.09
CA THR A 44 -26.48 -3.08 -18.19
C THR A 44 -25.52 -2.62 -19.27
N GLY A 45 -24.61 -3.49 -19.73
CA GLY A 45 -23.50 -3.10 -20.59
C GLY A 45 -22.49 -2.19 -19.87
N GLN A 46 -22.48 -2.17 -18.54
CA GLN A 46 -21.53 -1.41 -17.72
C GLN A 46 -20.76 -2.35 -16.80
N ALA A 47 -19.47 -2.12 -16.59
CA ALA A 47 -18.68 -2.98 -15.72
C ALA A 47 -19.08 -2.80 -14.25
N VAL A 48 -19.60 -3.88 -13.66
CA VAL A 48 -19.92 -3.99 -12.23
C VAL A 48 -19.02 -5.03 -11.61
N TYR A 49 -18.38 -4.67 -10.49
CA TYR A 49 -17.46 -5.53 -9.75
C TYR A 49 -17.99 -5.82 -8.35
N PHE A 50 -17.35 -6.77 -7.67
CA PHE A 50 -17.57 -7.06 -6.26
C PHE A 50 -16.33 -6.66 -5.46
N SER A 51 -16.50 -5.75 -4.50
CA SER A 51 -15.41 -5.33 -3.61
C SER A 51 -15.29 -6.31 -2.46
N ARG A 52 -14.22 -7.11 -2.44
CA ARG A 52 -13.95 -8.08 -1.36
C ARG A 52 -13.84 -7.41 0.02
N SER A 53 -13.18 -6.25 0.08
CA SER A 53 -12.99 -5.50 1.34
C SER A 53 -14.27 -4.85 1.85
N ARG A 54 -15.19 -4.43 0.96
CA ARG A 54 -16.45 -3.79 1.34
C ARG A 54 -17.64 -4.75 1.36
N GLY A 55 -17.47 -5.99 0.90
CA GLY A 55 -18.51 -7.01 0.81
C GLY A 55 -19.72 -6.60 -0.03
N LYS A 56 -19.55 -5.74 -1.04
CA LYS A 56 -20.66 -5.17 -1.83
C LYS A 56 -20.33 -4.97 -3.30
N LEU A 57 -21.38 -4.84 -4.12
CA LEU A 57 -21.28 -4.43 -5.51
C LEU A 57 -20.65 -3.05 -5.66
N TRP A 58 -19.91 -2.86 -6.73
CA TRP A 58 -19.23 -1.63 -7.09
C TRP A 58 -19.37 -1.38 -8.58
N HIS A 59 -20.14 -0.34 -8.93
CA HIS A 59 -20.23 0.16 -10.29
C HIS A 59 -18.97 1.00 -10.58
N LYS A 60 -18.16 0.56 -11.54
CA LYS A 60 -16.92 1.27 -11.85
C LYS A 60 -17.25 2.69 -12.33
N GLY A 61 -16.68 3.68 -11.66
CA GLY A 61 -16.87 5.08 -12.02
C GLY A 61 -18.13 5.74 -11.44
N GLU A 62 -18.91 5.07 -10.59
CA GLU A 62 -20.12 5.65 -9.97
C GLU A 62 -19.83 6.95 -9.21
N THR A 63 -18.68 7.01 -8.52
CA THR A 63 -18.25 8.19 -7.76
C THR A 63 -17.42 9.17 -8.60
N SER A 64 -16.61 8.68 -9.55
CA SER A 64 -15.64 9.50 -10.29
C SER A 64 -16.07 9.91 -11.70
N GLY A 65 -17.18 9.37 -12.21
CA GLY A 65 -17.58 9.48 -13.61
C GLY A 65 -16.75 8.64 -14.59
N HIS A 66 -15.70 7.96 -14.13
CA HIS A 66 -14.82 7.13 -14.99
C HIS A 66 -15.39 5.73 -15.21
N THR A 67 -16.54 5.67 -15.89
CA THR A 67 -17.29 4.43 -16.15
C THR A 67 -16.66 3.59 -17.27
N GLN A 68 -17.09 2.33 -17.33
CA GLN A 68 -16.61 1.36 -18.32
C GLN A 68 -17.80 0.80 -19.08
N ILE A 69 -17.86 1.10 -20.39
CA ILE A 69 -18.89 0.59 -21.30
C ILE A 69 -18.40 -0.75 -21.83
N VAL A 70 -19.17 -1.82 -21.63
CA VAL A 70 -18.83 -3.18 -22.03
C VAL A 70 -19.39 -3.48 -23.42
N HIS A 71 -18.52 -3.92 -24.33
CA HIS A 71 -18.86 -4.30 -25.69
C HIS A 71 -18.86 -5.83 -25.88
N GLU A 72 -17.94 -6.54 -25.22
CA GLU A 72 -17.88 -8.00 -25.23
C GLU A 72 -17.55 -8.54 -23.84
N ILE A 73 -18.07 -9.73 -23.54
CA ILE A 73 -17.72 -10.53 -22.37
C ILE A 73 -17.21 -11.87 -22.90
N ARG A 74 -15.97 -12.20 -22.55
CA ARG A 74 -15.30 -13.45 -22.93
C ARG A 74 -14.91 -14.23 -21.68
N THR A 75 -14.72 -15.53 -21.84
CA THR A 75 -14.19 -16.41 -20.79
C THR A 75 -13.16 -17.35 -21.41
N ASP A 76 -12.26 -17.89 -20.61
CA ASP A 76 -11.23 -18.85 -21.03
C ASP A 76 -11.77 -20.28 -21.18
N CYS A 77 -10.87 -21.24 -21.42
CA CYS A 77 -11.24 -22.60 -21.82
C CYS A 77 -11.80 -23.45 -20.66
N ASP A 78 -11.35 -23.19 -19.44
CA ASP A 78 -11.81 -23.76 -18.18
C ASP A 78 -12.80 -22.85 -17.44
N ARG A 79 -13.09 -21.66 -17.98
CA ARG A 79 -14.20 -20.79 -17.59
C ARG A 79 -14.11 -20.27 -16.16
N ASP A 80 -12.90 -20.04 -15.68
CA ASP A 80 -12.63 -19.45 -14.37
C ASP A 80 -12.06 -18.03 -14.48
N VAL A 81 -11.94 -17.47 -15.69
CA VAL A 81 -11.61 -16.04 -15.91
C VAL A 81 -12.58 -15.38 -16.88
N ILE A 82 -12.90 -14.11 -16.62
CA ILE A 82 -13.65 -13.22 -17.53
C ILE A 82 -12.73 -12.15 -18.13
N VAL A 83 -12.90 -11.88 -19.42
CA VAL A 83 -12.35 -10.68 -20.08
C VAL A 83 -13.49 -9.81 -20.57
N LEU A 84 -13.54 -8.57 -20.10
CA LEU A 84 -14.45 -7.52 -20.55
C LEU A 84 -13.72 -6.66 -21.57
N ILE A 85 -14.21 -6.64 -22.82
CA ILE A 85 -13.75 -5.69 -23.84
C ILE A 85 -14.55 -4.41 -23.68
N ILE A 86 -13.88 -3.32 -23.33
CA ILE A 86 -14.53 -2.09 -22.85
C ILE A 86 -14.05 -0.82 -23.55
N THR A 87 -14.86 0.24 -23.46
CA THR A 87 -14.40 1.62 -23.61
C THR A 87 -14.35 2.27 -22.21
N GLN A 88 -13.18 2.77 -21.82
CA GLN A 88 -13.00 3.49 -20.56
C GLN A 88 -13.33 4.98 -20.72
N ILE A 89 -14.41 5.43 -20.09
CA ILE A 89 -14.78 6.84 -20.06
C ILE A 89 -13.83 7.59 -19.13
N GLY A 90 -13.35 8.76 -19.57
CA GLY A 90 -12.38 9.60 -18.85
C GLY A 90 -10.93 9.13 -18.95
N GLY A 91 -10.64 8.01 -19.65
CA GLY A 91 -9.26 7.54 -19.89
C GLY A 91 -8.50 7.08 -18.65
N ILE A 92 -9.16 6.95 -17.49
CA ILE A 92 -8.55 6.63 -16.20
C ILE A 92 -9.30 5.43 -15.58
N ALA A 93 -8.74 4.23 -15.69
CA ALA A 93 -9.26 3.07 -14.97
C ALA A 93 -8.77 3.03 -13.52
N CYS A 94 -7.54 3.51 -13.26
CA CYS A 94 -6.88 3.40 -11.97
C CYS A 94 -7.21 4.58 -11.05
N HIS A 95 -7.42 4.29 -9.76
CA HIS A 95 -7.63 5.33 -8.74
C HIS A 95 -6.39 6.21 -8.50
N THR A 96 -5.21 5.81 -8.99
CA THR A 96 -3.98 6.63 -8.96
C THR A 96 -3.94 7.68 -10.06
N GLY A 97 -5.01 7.83 -10.85
CA GLY A 97 -5.08 8.83 -11.90
C GLY A 97 -4.48 8.39 -13.24
N ARG A 98 -4.17 7.10 -13.39
CA ARG A 98 -3.55 6.52 -14.59
C ARG A 98 -4.55 5.72 -15.44
N THR A 99 -4.22 5.52 -16.71
CA THR A 99 -5.04 4.74 -17.64
C THR A 99 -5.24 3.31 -17.18
N SER A 100 -4.15 2.64 -16.78
CA SER A 100 -4.15 1.24 -16.35
C SER A 100 -3.68 1.11 -14.91
N CYS A 101 -4.18 0.10 -14.20
CA CYS A 101 -3.61 -0.34 -12.92
C CYS A 101 -2.25 -1.03 -13.11
N PHE A 102 -1.96 -1.55 -14.31
CA PHE A 102 -0.70 -2.19 -14.66
C PHE A 102 0.28 -1.15 -15.22
N PHE A 103 0.55 -0.12 -14.41
CA PHE A 103 1.44 0.99 -14.78
C PHE A 103 2.90 0.75 -14.39
N GLU A 104 3.20 -0.33 -13.66
CA GLU A 104 4.54 -0.72 -13.28
C GLU A 104 5.04 -1.87 -14.14
N LYS A 105 6.32 -1.83 -14.49
CA LYS A 105 7.03 -2.87 -15.24
C LYS A 105 8.26 -3.30 -14.43
N LEU A 106 8.50 -4.60 -14.35
CA LEU A 106 9.75 -5.13 -13.82
C LEU A 106 10.89 -4.82 -14.81
N ASP A 107 11.87 -4.05 -14.35
CA ASP A 107 13.17 -3.93 -14.99
C ASP A 107 13.94 -5.24 -14.76
N THR A 108 14.30 -5.94 -15.83
CA THR A 108 14.95 -7.25 -15.72
C THR A 108 16.42 -7.17 -15.36
N ASP A 109 17.05 -6.00 -15.52
CA ASP A 109 18.46 -5.80 -15.23
C ASP A 109 18.63 -5.42 -13.76
N SER A 110 17.79 -4.50 -13.26
CA SER A 110 17.84 -4.08 -11.86
C SER A 110 16.97 -4.94 -10.93
N LEU A 111 16.04 -5.73 -11.49
CA LEU A 111 15.00 -6.47 -10.77
C LEU A 111 14.08 -5.57 -9.91
N ASP A 112 13.92 -4.30 -10.30
CA ASP A 112 13.02 -3.35 -9.64
C ASP A 112 11.74 -3.12 -10.46
N TRP A 113 10.64 -2.78 -9.78
CA TRP A 113 9.41 -2.29 -10.43
C TRP A 113 9.51 -0.81 -10.73
N VAL A 114 9.25 -0.42 -11.98
CA VAL A 114 9.35 0.96 -12.44
C VAL A 114 8.01 1.40 -13.05
N ALA A 115 7.49 2.54 -12.60
CA ALA A 115 6.30 3.14 -13.19
C ALA A 115 6.60 3.65 -14.61
N VAL A 116 5.89 3.12 -15.60
CA VAL A 116 6.05 3.45 -17.03
C VAL A 116 4.91 4.30 -17.58
N ASP A 117 3.80 4.44 -16.84
CA ASP A 117 2.69 5.33 -17.23
C ASP A 117 2.68 6.65 -16.45
N LYS A 118 2.32 7.70 -17.18
CA LYS A 118 2.06 9.04 -16.64
C LYS A 118 0.74 9.08 -15.86
N VAL A 119 0.73 9.86 -14.78
CA VAL A 119 -0.51 10.28 -14.11
C VAL A 119 -1.23 11.28 -15.02
N ILE A 120 -2.46 10.98 -15.40
CA ILE A 120 -3.30 11.82 -16.28
C ILE A 120 -4.00 12.90 -15.46
N LYS A 121 -4.47 12.56 -14.26
CA LYS A 121 -5.14 13.48 -13.35
C LYS A 121 -4.87 13.09 -11.90
N ASP A 122 -4.65 14.06 -11.02
CA ASP A 122 -4.37 13.78 -9.61
C ASP A 122 -5.57 13.09 -8.93
N PRO A 123 -5.37 12.03 -8.13
CA PRO A 123 -6.45 11.33 -7.42
C PRO A 123 -7.35 12.24 -6.57
N SER A 124 -6.77 13.29 -5.96
CA SER A 124 -7.52 14.25 -5.13
C SER A 124 -8.55 15.03 -5.94
N GLU A 125 -8.27 15.30 -7.21
CA GLU A 125 -9.17 15.98 -8.15
C GLU A 125 -10.24 15.07 -8.77
N ILE A 126 -10.15 13.75 -8.56
CA ILE A 126 -11.08 12.76 -9.13
C ILE A 126 -12.13 12.32 -8.11
N TYR A 127 -11.76 12.23 -6.84
CA TYR A 127 -12.61 11.65 -5.80
C TYR A 127 -13.04 12.65 -4.70
N GLY A 128 -12.49 13.87 -4.69
CA GLY A 128 -12.74 14.85 -3.61
C GLY A 128 -12.24 14.37 -2.25
N ASP A 129 -12.27 15.25 -1.23
CA ASP A 129 -11.76 15.01 0.14
C ASP A 129 -12.35 13.79 0.89
N THR A 130 -13.30 13.06 0.28
CA THR A 130 -13.87 11.81 0.81
C THR A 130 -13.14 10.56 0.33
N ALA A 131 -12.08 10.71 -0.45
CA ALA A 131 -11.20 9.63 -0.78
C ALA A 131 -10.33 9.28 0.45
N THR A 132 -10.66 8.19 1.14
CA THR A 132 -9.65 7.37 1.82
C THR A 132 -8.76 6.75 0.74
N THR A 133 -7.98 7.60 0.08
CA THR A 133 -6.84 7.18 -0.71
C THR A 133 -5.82 6.69 0.29
N HIS A 134 -5.58 5.39 0.32
CA HIS A 134 -4.20 4.92 0.39
C HIS A 134 -3.51 5.58 -0.78
N ALA A 135 -2.98 6.78 -0.56
CA ALA A 135 -2.10 7.42 -1.50
C ALA A 135 -1.07 6.34 -1.84
N PRO A 136 -0.80 6.07 -3.14
CA PRO A 136 0.39 5.28 -3.45
C PRO A 136 1.51 6.00 -2.73
N HIS A 137 2.10 5.36 -1.71
CA HIS A 137 3.40 5.76 -1.26
C HIS A 137 4.22 5.80 -2.53
N THR A 138 4.64 6.99 -2.94
CA THR A 138 5.60 7.13 -4.00
C THR A 138 6.77 6.28 -3.53
N LEU A 139 6.90 5.06 -4.05
CA LEU A 139 8.15 4.32 -4.00
C LEU A 139 9.06 4.99 -5.03
N ILE A 140 9.33 6.29 -4.84
CA ILE A 140 10.70 6.73 -5.00
C ILE A 140 11.41 5.82 -4.02
N LYS A 141 12.20 4.87 -4.50
CA LYS A 141 13.18 4.20 -3.64
C LYS A 141 13.96 5.37 -3.07
N PRO A 142 13.75 5.77 -1.81
CA PRO A 142 14.60 6.80 -1.28
C PRO A 142 15.98 6.17 -1.40
N ASP A 143 16.96 6.92 -1.86
CA ASP A 143 18.34 6.57 -1.53
C ASP A 143 18.33 6.08 -0.07
N ASN A 144 18.89 4.90 0.24
CA ASN A 144 18.79 4.36 1.61
C ASN A 144 19.29 5.40 2.64
N GLY A 145 20.17 6.32 2.23
CA GLY A 145 20.61 7.47 3.03
C GLY A 145 19.62 8.64 3.15
N LYS A 146 18.48 8.60 2.46
CA LYS A 146 17.41 9.62 2.38
C LYS A 146 16.03 9.14 2.84
N VAL A 147 15.84 7.84 3.11
CA VAL A 147 14.56 7.26 3.55
C VAL A 147 13.99 8.02 4.75
N ILE A 148 14.84 8.30 5.74
CA ILE A 148 14.44 9.01 6.96
C ILE A 148 14.01 10.45 6.64
N GLY A 149 14.74 11.17 5.79
CA GLY A 149 14.40 12.53 5.40
C GLY A 149 13.11 12.62 4.57
N GLU A 150 12.85 11.64 3.70
CA GLU A 150 11.57 11.57 2.98
C GLU A 150 10.41 11.23 3.92
N LEU A 151 10.64 10.35 4.90
CA LEU A 151 9.66 10.01 5.91
C LEU A 151 9.35 11.22 6.80
N ASP A 152 10.37 11.98 7.22
CA ASP A 152 10.20 13.23 7.98
C ASP A 152 9.27 14.21 7.26
N ARG A 153 9.49 14.44 5.95
CA ARG A 153 8.61 15.30 5.14
C ARG A 153 7.16 14.81 5.14
N ILE A 154 6.96 13.50 4.97
CA ILE A 154 5.61 12.90 4.95
C ILE A 154 4.93 13.03 6.32
N LEU A 155 5.67 12.82 7.40
CA LEU A 155 5.15 12.90 8.77
C LEU A 155 4.69 14.34 9.09
N ASP A 156 5.47 15.35 8.71
CA ASP A 156 5.09 16.76 8.85
C ASP A 156 3.80 17.09 8.09
N GLU A 157 3.71 16.67 6.81
CA GLU A 157 2.52 16.89 5.98
C GLU A 157 1.26 16.25 6.59
N ARG A 158 1.41 15.09 7.21
CA ARG A 158 0.30 14.33 7.80
C ARG A 158 -0.12 14.82 9.19
N LYS A 159 0.68 15.65 9.85
CA LYS A 159 0.42 16.19 11.20
C LYS A 159 -0.78 17.12 11.25
N THR A 160 -0.96 17.95 10.22
CA THR A 160 -2.11 18.88 10.12
C THR A 160 -3.25 18.34 9.26
N ALA A 161 -3.08 17.17 8.66
CA ALA A 161 -4.09 16.55 7.81
C ALA A 161 -5.29 16.05 8.62
N ASN A 162 -6.41 15.82 7.94
CA ASN A 162 -7.62 15.27 8.54
C ASN A 162 -7.33 13.90 9.20
N LYS A 163 -7.86 13.68 10.41
CA LYS A 163 -7.66 12.44 11.20
C LYS A 163 -7.97 11.15 10.44
N ASP A 164 -8.90 11.21 9.47
CA ASP A 164 -9.37 10.05 8.72
C ASP A 164 -8.63 9.88 7.37
N SER A 165 -7.68 10.77 7.06
CA SER A 165 -6.95 10.78 5.78
C SER A 165 -5.82 9.76 5.69
N SER A 166 -5.28 9.30 6.83
CA SER A 166 -4.21 8.32 6.89
C SER A 166 -4.07 7.73 8.31
N TYR A 167 -3.37 6.60 8.42
CA TYR A 167 -2.98 6.02 9.71
C TYR A 167 -2.17 6.99 10.58
N VAL A 168 -1.16 7.64 10.00
CA VAL A 168 -0.31 8.64 10.68
C VAL A 168 -1.14 9.80 11.21
N SER A 169 -2.05 10.35 10.39
CA SER A 169 -2.95 11.41 10.84
C SER A 169 -3.83 10.94 12.00
N SER A 170 -4.38 9.72 11.93
CA SER A 170 -5.17 9.14 13.03
C SER A 170 -4.37 9.06 14.34
N LEU A 171 -3.08 8.69 14.26
CA LEU A 171 -2.20 8.64 15.44
C LEU A 171 -1.96 10.03 16.03
N TYR A 172 -1.63 11.03 15.21
CA TYR A 172 -1.43 12.40 15.69
C TYR A 172 -2.66 12.97 16.39
N HIS A 173 -3.85 12.73 15.83
CA HIS A 173 -5.11 13.16 16.45
C HIS A 173 -5.45 12.41 17.75
N LYS A 174 -5.00 11.16 17.92
CA LYS A 174 -5.08 10.42 19.19
C LYS A 174 -4.09 10.91 20.24
N GLY A 175 -3.07 11.67 19.82
CA GLY A 175 -2.12 12.34 20.69
C GLY A 175 -0.96 11.46 21.18
N LEU A 176 -0.03 12.11 21.89
CA LEU A 176 1.27 11.55 22.26
C LEU A 176 1.18 10.22 22.99
N ASN A 177 0.27 10.07 23.96
CA ASN A 177 0.16 8.82 24.73
C ASN A 177 -0.10 7.61 23.82
N LYS A 178 -0.98 7.75 22.82
CA LYS A 178 -1.29 6.63 21.93
C LYS A 178 -0.12 6.28 21.02
N ILE A 179 0.64 7.29 20.61
CA ILE A 179 1.86 7.09 19.83
C ILE A 179 2.91 6.36 20.66
N LEU A 180 3.11 6.76 21.92
CA LEU A 180 4.07 6.11 22.83
C LEU A 180 3.67 4.68 23.20
N GLU A 181 2.36 4.38 23.30
CA GLU A 181 1.88 2.99 23.42
C GLU A 181 2.37 2.13 22.25
N LYS A 182 2.25 2.63 21.01
CA LYS A 182 2.78 1.92 19.83
C LYS A 182 4.29 1.74 19.92
N VAL A 183 5.05 2.79 20.26
CA VAL A 183 6.51 2.68 20.43
C VAL A 183 6.88 1.55 21.40
N GLY A 184 6.16 1.42 22.52
CA GLY A 184 6.38 0.34 23.50
C GLY A 184 6.00 -1.05 22.98
N GLU A 185 4.88 -1.15 22.25
CA GLU A 185 4.41 -2.38 21.60
C GLU A 185 5.45 -2.91 20.61
N GLU A 186 5.83 -2.08 19.63
CA GLU A 186 6.82 -2.45 18.59
C GLU A 186 8.20 -2.76 19.18
N THR A 187 8.59 -2.06 20.26
CA THR A 187 9.84 -2.37 20.97
C THR A 187 9.79 -3.78 21.56
N THR A 188 8.64 -4.17 22.11
CA THR A 188 8.46 -5.51 22.70
C THR A 188 8.43 -6.57 21.62
N GLU A 189 7.75 -6.32 20.51
CA GLU A 189 7.67 -7.21 19.35
C GLU A 189 9.05 -7.41 18.69
N ALA A 190 9.84 -6.34 18.53
CA ALA A 190 11.22 -6.42 18.07
C ALA A 190 12.13 -7.25 18.99
N ILE A 191 11.92 -7.18 20.31
CA ILE A 191 12.64 -8.03 21.27
C ILE A 191 12.24 -9.50 21.10
N ILE A 192 10.94 -9.77 20.97
CA ILE A 192 10.42 -11.13 20.83
C ILE A 192 10.91 -11.77 19.53
N SER A 193 10.75 -11.09 18.39
CA SER A 193 11.19 -11.59 17.09
C SER A 193 12.69 -11.88 17.06
N ALA A 194 13.51 -11.04 17.71
CA ALA A 194 14.95 -11.29 17.84
C ALA A 194 15.27 -12.56 18.66
N LYS A 195 14.49 -12.83 19.71
CA LYS A 195 14.61 -14.06 20.51
C LYS A 195 14.14 -15.29 19.74
N GLU A 196 13.10 -15.17 18.93
CA GLU A 196 12.60 -16.24 18.07
C GLU A 196 13.62 -16.60 16.98
N LEU A 197 14.18 -15.60 16.30
CA LEU A 197 15.27 -15.82 15.34
C LEU A 197 16.46 -16.55 15.97
N GLN A 198 16.84 -16.19 17.20
CA GLN A 198 17.90 -16.90 17.93
C GLN A 198 17.54 -18.38 18.16
N LEU A 199 16.28 -18.68 18.50
CA LEU A 199 15.82 -20.04 18.74
C LEU A 199 15.79 -20.88 17.45
N VAL A 200 15.23 -20.34 16.36
CA VAL A 200 15.20 -21.00 15.04
C VAL A 200 16.62 -21.32 14.55
N ARG A 201 17.56 -20.40 14.76
CA ARG A 201 18.97 -20.65 14.44
C ARG A 201 19.61 -21.73 15.29
N ALA A 202 19.18 -21.88 16.54
CA ALA A 202 19.71 -22.91 17.42
C ALA A 202 19.20 -24.32 17.06
N THR A 203 18.04 -24.43 16.42
CA THR A 203 17.49 -25.71 15.94
C THR A 203 18.03 -26.13 14.57
N GLY A 204 18.64 -25.20 13.82
CA GLY A 204 19.15 -25.45 12.47
C GLY A 204 18.05 -25.42 11.39
N ASP A 205 16.86 -24.92 11.74
CA ASP A 205 15.75 -24.75 10.81
C ASP A 205 15.96 -23.55 9.88
N ASN A 206 15.15 -23.44 8.81
CA ASN A 206 15.18 -22.29 7.91
C ASN A 206 14.78 -21.01 8.66
N ASP A 207 15.67 -20.01 8.67
CA ASP A 207 15.51 -18.76 9.42
C ASP A 207 14.99 -17.58 8.58
N GLU A 208 14.66 -17.77 7.30
CA GLU A 208 14.25 -16.68 6.41
C GLU A 208 13.04 -15.89 6.93
N HIS A 209 12.01 -16.58 7.42
CA HIS A 209 10.81 -15.93 7.92
C HIS A 209 11.09 -15.19 9.23
N ALA A 210 11.70 -15.86 10.22
CA ALA A 210 12.05 -15.24 11.50
C ALA A 210 13.02 -14.05 11.31
N LYS A 211 13.90 -14.11 10.32
CA LYS A 211 14.79 -12.99 9.96
C LYS A 211 14.00 -11.82 9.38
N ALA A 212 13.01 -12.08 8.53
CA ALA A 212 12.14 -11.06 7.98
C ALA A 212 11.32 -10.38 9.09
N ASP A 213 10.80 -11.15 10.05
CA ASP A 213 10.04 -10.62 11.18
C ASP A 213 10.88 -9.64 12.01
N VAL A 214 12.13 -9.97 12.33
CA VAL A 214 13.03 -9.03 13.04
C VAL A 214 13.18 -7.70 12.28
N VAL A 215 13.37 -7.76 10.97
CA VAL A 215 13.52 -6.53 10.15
C VAL A 215 12.23 -5.73 10.15
N TYR A 216 11.09 -6.40 10.07
CA TYR A 216 9.75 -5.79 10.05
C TYR A 216 9.46 -5.06 11.37
N GLU A 217 9.60 -5.73 12.51
CA GLU A 217 9.32 -5.16 13.83
C GLU A 217 10.28 -4.01 14.19
N VAL A 218 11.56 -4.12 13.80
CA VAL A 218 12.52 -3.01 14.00
C VAL A 218 12.16 -1.80 13.13
N ALA A 219 11.65 -2.02 11.92
CA ALA A 219 11.20 -0.95 11.05
C ALA A 219 9.97 -0.24 11.62
N ASP A 220 8.98 -0.98 12.14
CA ASP A 220 7.80 -0.39 12.78
C ASP A 220 8.19 0.37 14.07
N MET A 221 9.12 -0.15 14.86
CA MET A 221 9.68 0.56 16.02
C MET A 221 10.35 1.89 15.62
N TRP A 222 11.15 1.90 14.55
CA TRP A 222 11.77 3.13 14.03
C TRP A 222 10.72 4.13 13.51
N PHE A 223 9.75 3.64 12.75
CA PHE A 223 8.66 4.45 12.21
C PHE A 223 7.87 5.14 13.33
N HIS A 224 7.42 4.38 14.33
CA HIS A 224 6.67 4.92 15.45
C HIS A 224 7.49 5.87 16.33
N SER A 225 8.81 5.64 16.43
CA SER A 225 9.73 6.57 17.09
C SER A 225 9.82 7.91 16.35
N LEU A 226 9.87 7.90 15.01
CA LEU A 226 9.85 9.12 14.20
C LEU A 226 8.52 9.86 14.32
N VAL A 227 7.39 9.15 14.32
CA VAL A 227 6.06 9.76 14.58
C VAL A 227 6.04 10.45 15.95
N ALA A 228 6.62 9.84 16.99
CA ALA A 228 6.71 10.42 18.32
C ALA A 228 7.57 11.69 18.35
N LEU A 229 8.73 11.68 17.68
CA LEU A 229 9.61 12.86 17.53
C LEU A 229 8.85 14.01 16.88
N HIS A 230 8.19 13.75 15.76
CA HIS A 230 7.38 14.75 15.06
C HIS A 230 6.25 15.30 15.92
N GLN A 231 5.55 14.46 16.69
CA GLN A 231 4.52 14.92 17.64
C GLN A 231 5.09 15.91 18.67
N LEU A 232 6.35 15.73 19.06
CA LEU A 232 7.09 16.58 20.00
C LEU A 232 7.78 17.78 19.35
N GLY A 233 7.68 17.94 18.03
CA GLY A 233 8.34 19.02 17.28
C GLY A 233 9.82 18.78 17.01
N LEU A 234 10.24 17.52 17.00
CA LEU A 234 11.57 17.05 16.62
C LEU A 234 11.49 16.28 15.28
N SER A 235 12.64 16.00 14.69
CA SER A 235 12.79 15.30 13.40
C SER A 235 13.73 14.10 13.50
N GLY A 236 13.74 13.25 12.48
CA GLY A 236 14.76 12.21 12.32
C GLY A 236 16.17 12.78 12.20
N ASP A 237 16.32 13.94 11.56
CA ASP A 237 17.60 14.65 11.43
C ASP A 237 18.24 15.00 12.80
N ASP A 238 17.43 15.30 13.82
CA ASP A 238 17.93 15.54 15.18
C ASP A 238 18.62 14.28 15.76
N VAL A 239 18.02 13.11 15.52
CA VAL A 239 18.58 11.82 15.94
C VAL A 239 19.82 11.47 15.12
N LEU A 240 19.77 11.67 13.80
CA LEU A 240 20.91 11.41 12.92
C LEU A 240 22.10 12.32 13.26
N THR A 241 21.86 13.58 13.60
CA THR A 241 22.89 14.52 14.08
C THR A 241 23.54 14.01 15.36
N GLU A 242 22.75 13.52 16.32
CA GLU A 242 23.28 12.95 17.55
C GLU A 242 24.05 11.64 17.30
N LEU A 243 23.58 10.78 16.39
CA LEU A 243 24.31 9.58 15.99
C LEU A 243 25.63 9.91 15.28
N ALA A 244 25.63 10.90 14.37
CA ALA A 244 26.82 11.38 13.69
C ALA A 244 27.84 11.98 14.66
N ARG A 245 27.39 12.69 15.70
CA ARG A 245 28.26 13.17 16.79
C ARG A 245 28.97 12.02 17.52
N ARG A 246 28.31 10.86 17.65
CA ARG A 246 28.88 9.64 18.26
C ARG A 246 29.74 8.85 17.28
N PHE A 247 29.57 9.06 15.98
CA PHE A 247 30.30 8.37 14.94
C PHE A 247 31.79 8.75 15.00
N GLY A 248 32.63 7.82 15.45
CA GLY A 248 34.07 8.04 15.66
C GLY A 248 34.50 8.15 17.13
N LEU A 249 33.58 8.11 18.09
CA LEU A 249 33.87 7.95 19.51
C LEU A 249 33.65 6.49 19.91
N SER A 250 34.55 5.89 20.68
CA SER A 250 34.28 4.56 21.23
C SER A 250 33.13 4.66 22.24
N GLY A 251 32.27 3.63 22.33
CA GLY A 251 31.15 3.64 23.27
C GLY A 251 31.59 3.74 24.75
N ILE A 252 32.86 3.41 25.05
CA ILE A 252 33.47 3.59 26.36
C ILE A 252 33.79 5.07 26.61
N ASP A 253 34.39 5.75 25.62
CA ASP A 253 34.73 7.17 25.72
C ASP A 253 33.48 8.05 25.82
N GLU A 254 32.42 7.69 25.08
CA GLU A 254 31.14 8.38 25.16
C GLU A 254 30.49 8.23 26.54
N LYS A 255 30.50 7.01 27.11
CA LYS A 255 29.97 6.74 28.44
C LYS A 255 30.74 7.52 29.52
N ASN A 256 32.06 7.60 29.40
CA ASN A 256 32.93 8.35 30.31
C ASN A 256 32.71 9.88 30.22
N ALA A 257 32.41 10.41 29.03
CA ALA A 257 32.12 11.84 28.84
C ALA A 257 30.76 12.27 29.42
N ARG A 258 29.80 11.35 29.56
CA ARG A 258 28.49 11.62 30.19
C ARG A 258 28.59 11.75 31.71
N THR A 259 29.48 10.99 32.36
CA THR A 259 29.70 11.05 33.82
C THR A 259 30.32 12.36 34.33
N THR A 260 30.88 13.19 33.44
CA THR A 260 31.43 14.52 33.79
C THR A 260 30.42 15.67 33.69
N LYS A 261 29.21 15.42 33.18
CA LYS A 261 28.10 16.40 33.15
C LYS A 261 26.96 15.96 34.09
N GLY A 262 27.31 15.76 35.37
CA GLY A 262 26.36 15.64 36.48
C GLY A 262 26.21 16.98 37.19
#